data_AF-A0A940ZRW2-F1
#
_entry.id   AF-A0A940ZRW2-F1
#
_cell.length_a   1.000
_cell.length_b   1.000
_cell.length_c   1.000
_cell.angle_alpha   90.00
_cell.angle_beta   90.00
_cell.angle_gamma   90.00
#
_symmetry.space_group_name_H-M   'P 1'
#
loop_
_entity.id
_entity.type
_entity.pdbx_description
1 polymer ?
#
loop_
_entity_poly.entity_id
_entity_poly.type
_entity_poly.pdbx_seq_one_letter_code
_entity_poly.pdbx_strand_id
1 'polypeptide(L)'
;MDMSVGSNSINSIAANYMNKSSKASGLESTLKNSENASDEELMEACKSFESYLMEQVFKGMEKTVMKDEDKENDYLAQFGDKLYEEYAGKATENGSIGIAQMLYDSMKRNS
;
A
#
# COMPACT_ATOMS: atom_id res chain seq x y z
N MET A 1 27.86 1.67 -28.13
CA MET A 1 26.74 0.91 -27.54
C MET A 1 26.28 1.73 -26.36
N ASP A 2 25.19 2.48 -26.55
CA ASP A 2 24.67 3.40 -25.55
C ASP A 2 23.80 2.62 -24.57
N MET A 3 24.24 2.49 -23.32
CA MET A 3 23.52 1.77 -22.27
C MET A 3 22.38 2.67 -21.75
N SER A 4 21.24 2.63 -22.43
CA SER A 4 19.97 3.19 -21.93
C SER A 4 19.39 2.26 -20.84
N VAL A 5 19.95 2.33 -19.63
CA VAL A 5 19.49 1.56 -18.45
C VAL A 5 18.98 2.50 -17.33
N GLY A 6 18.78 3.79 -17.63
CA GLY A 6 18.43 4.81 -16.62
C GLY A 6 16.95 5.23 -16.58
N SER A 7 16.22 5.18 -17.70
CA SER A 7 14.87 5.78 -17.77
C SER A 7 13.75 4.90 -17.22
N ASN A 8 13.88 3.57 -17.28
CA ASN A 8 12.79 2.67 -16.84
C ASN A 8 12.70 2.55 -15.32
N SER A 9 13.83 2.60 -14.60
CA SER A 9 13.87 2.53 -13.13
C SER A 9 13.40 3.83 -12.47
N ILE A 10 13.65 4.99 -13.08
CA ILE A 10 13.18 6.27 -12.56
C ILE A 10 11.66 6.40 -12.76
N ASN A 11 11.13 5.92 -13.89
CA ASN A 11 9.69 5.88 -14.13
C ASN A 11 8.95 4.94 -13.18
N SER A 12 9.51 3.78 -12.84
CA SER A 12 8.89 2.84 -11.89
C SER A 12 8.92 3.37 -10.45
N ILE A 13 10.03 4.01 -10.03
CA ILE A 13 10.12 4.65 -8.73
C ILE A 13 9.13 5.82 -8.63
N ALA A 14 9.08 6.69 -9.65
CA ALA A 14 8.12 7.79 -9.70
C ALA A 14 6.66 7.29 -9.71
N ALA A 15 6.35 6.24 -10.47
CA ALA A 15 5.03 5.61 -10.47
C ALA A 15 4.66 5.01 -9.11
N ASN A 16 5.61 4.40 -8.40
CA ASN A 16 5.40 3.88 -7.06
C ASN A 16 5.16 5.00 -6.03
N TYR A 17 5.92 6.10 -6.09
CA TYR A 17 5.67 7.27 -5.24
C TYR A 17 4.34 7.96 -5.56
N MET A 18 3.96 8.02 -6.84
CA MET A 18 2.64 8.51 -7.25
C MET A 18 1.52 7.60 -6.75
N ASN A 19 1.64 6.27 -6.88
CA ASN A 19 0.66 5.32 -6.32
C ASN A 19 0.55 5.42 -4.78
N LYS A 20 1.68 5.63 -4.09
CA LYS A 20 1.75 5.87 -2.65
C LYS A 20 0.95 7.10 -2.24
N SER A 21 1.11 8.20 -2.97
CA SER A 21 0.37 9.45 -2.78
C SER A 21 -1.10 9.30 -3.11
N SER A 22 -1.43 8.62 -4.21
CA SER A 22 -2.81 8.45 -4.69
C SER A 22 -3.70 7.65 -3.75
N LYS A 23 -3.19 6.59 -3.10
CA LYS A 23 -3.99 5.80 -2.15
C LYS A 23 -4.31 6.56 -0.86
N ALA A 24 -3.32 7.29 -0.30
CA ALA A 24 -3.54 8.13 0.88
C ALA A 24 -4.45 9.35 0.57
N SER A 25 -4.22 10.00 -0.58
CA SER A 25 -5.03 11.14 -1.04
C SER A 25 -6.45 10.70 -1.43
N GLY A 26 -6.62 9.48 -1.93
CA GLY A 26 -7.92 8.87 -2.23
C GLY A 26 -8.76 8.70 -0.96
N LEU A 27 -8.17 8.11 0.09
CA LEU A 27 -8.84 8.03 1.40
C LEU A 27 -9.17 9.43 1.95
N GLU A 28 -8.26 10.40 1.88
CA GLU A 28 -8.51 11.76 2.35
C GLU A 28 -9.66 12.44 1.59
N SER A 29 -9.74 12.21 0.28
CA SER A 29 -10.80 12.77 -0.57
C SER A 29 -12.16 12.14 -0.29
N THR A 30 -12.19 10.82 -0.06
CA THR A 30 -13.39 10.09 0.38
C THR A 30 -13.81 10.53 1.78
N LEU A 31 -12.87 10.74 2.70
CA LEU A 31 -13.13 11.26 4.05
C LEU A 31 -13.76 12.66 4.01
N LYS A 32 -13.27 13.56 3.14
CA LYS A 32 -13.81 14.92 2.99
C LYS A 32 -15.21 14.96 2.37
N ASN A 33 -15.61 13.90 1.67
CA ASN A 33 -16.91 13.79 1.02
C ASN A 33 -17.73 12.61 1.55
N SER A 34 -17.47 12.13 2.78
CA SER A 34 -18.07 10.89 3.28
C SER A 34 -19.60 10.95 3.39
N GLU A 35 -20.19 12.15 3.46
CA GLU A 35 -21.64 12.35 3.41
C GLU A 35 -22.26 12.06 2.02
N ASN A 36 -21.47 12.13 0.95
CA ASN A 36 -21.92 11.94 -0.43
C ASN A 36 -21.38 10.65 -1.08
N ALA A 37 -20.43 9.97 -0.44
CA ALA A 37 -19.88 8.70 -0.90
C ALA A 37 -20.79 7.55 -0.46
N SER A 38 -20.98 6.56 -1.33
CA SER A 38 -21.74 5.36 -0.97
C SER A 38 -21.00 4.53 0.08
N ASP A 39 -21.76 3.74 0.88
CA ASP A 39 -21.20 2.78 1.85
C ASP A 39 -20.18 1.83 1.17
N GLU A 40 -20.40 1.48 -0.10
CA GLU A 40 -19.52 0.64 -0.91
C GLU A 40 -18.22 1.35 -1.29
N GLU A 41 -18.29 2.59 -1.77
CA GLU A 41 -17.10 3.39 -2.10
C GLU A 41 -16.25 3.73 -0.87
N LEU A 42 -16.90 4.01 0.26
CA LEU A 42 -16.24 4.24 1.55
C LEU A 42 -15.48 3.00 1.99
N MET A 43 -16.14 1.83 1.95
CA MET A 43 -15.51 0.56 2.30
C MET A 43 -14.35 0.21 1.37
N GLU A 44 -14.50 0.45 0.07
CA GLU A 44 -13.43 0.20 -0.91
C GLU A 44 -12.22 1.12 -0.69
N ALA A 45 -12.45 2.40 -0.38
CA ALA A 45 -11.39 3.32 0.00
C ALA A 45 -10.66 2.84 1.28
N CYS A 46 -11.40 2.37 2.29
CA CYS A 46 -10.83 1.80 3.51
C CYS A 46 -9.96 0.58 3.24
N LYS A 47 -10.42 -0.34 2.39
CA LYS A 47 -9.66 -1.53 1.97
C LYS A 47 -8.41 -1.14 1.20
N SER A 48 -8.52 -0.18 0.28
CA SER A 48 -7.35 0.30 -0.47
C SER A 48 -6.26 0.87 0.47
N PHE A 49 -6.68 1.52 1.55
CA PHE A 49 -5.78 2.05 2.58
C PHE A 49 -5.22 0.96 3.50
N GLU A 50 -6.03 -0.02 3.93
CA GLU A 50 -5.55 -1.15 4.73
C GLU A 50 -4.47 -1.93 3.99
N SER A 51 -4.67 -2.20 2.68
CA SER A 51 -3.65 -2.83 1.83
C SER A 51 -2.37 -2.00 1.77
N TYR A 52 -2.49 -0.69 1.59
CA TYR A 52 -1.34 0.20 1.57
C TYR A 52 -0.60 0.24 2.93
N LEU A 53 -1.34 0.32 4.03
CA LEU A 53 -0.78 0.30 5.39
C LEU A 53 -0.02 -1.00 5.64
N MET A 54 -0.60 -2.13 5.24
CA MET A 54 -0.01 -3.45 5.42
C MET A 54 1.27 -3.62 4.57
N GLU A 55 1.29 -3.09 3.35
CA GLU A 55 2.51 -3.00 2.55
C GLU A 55 3.61 -2.20 3.27
N GLN A 56 3.27 -1.06 3.89
CA GLN A 56 4.23 -0.28 4.68
C GLN A 56 4.70 -1.03 5.94
N VAL A 57 3.82 -1.80 6.58
CA VAL A 57 4.19 -2.67 7.72
C VAL A 57 5.20 -3.72 7.28
N PHE A 58 4.97 -4.42 6.16
CA PHE A 58 5.92 -5.42 5.66
C PHE A 58 7.27 -4.80 5.27
N LYS A 59 7.24 -3.63 4.61
CA LYS A 59 8.47 -2.87 4.30
C LYS A 59 9.20 -2.40 5.55
N GLY A 60 8.49 -2.00 6.60
CA GLY A 60 9.06 -1.65 7.89
C GLY A 60 9.65 -2.85 8.63
N MET A 61 8.97 -3.99 8.57
CA MET A 61 9.45 -5.26 9.12
C MET A 61 10.75 -5.69 8.44
N GLU A 62 10.82 -5.63 7.11
CA GLU A 62 12.05 -5.94 6.37
C GLU A 62 13.24 -5.07 6.81
N LYS A 63 13.01 -3.78 7.06
CA LYS A 63 14.05 -2.87 7.55
C LYS A 63 14.48 -3.14 8.99
N THR A 64 13.65 -3.83 9.78
CA THR A 64 13.90 -4.13 11.20
C THR A 64 14.52 -5.51 11.38
N VAL A 65 14.28 -6.43 10.44
CA VAL A 65 15.01 -7.70 10.39
C VAL A 65 16.46 -7.38 10.10
N MET A 66 17.36 -7.73 11.02
CA MET A 66 18.80 -7.57 10.81
C MET A 66 19.20 -8.42 9.62
N LYS A 67 19.48 -7.76 8.49
CA LYS A 67 20.06 -8.39 7.32
C LYS A 67 21.55 -8.53 7.60
N ASP A 68 22.07 -9.75 7.53
CA ASP A 68 23.52 -9.94 7.39
C ASP A 68 23.92 -9.16 6.12
N GLU A 69 24.78 -8.14 6.23
CA GLU A 69 25.17 -7.27 5.10
C GLU A 69 25.78 -8.08 3.94
N ASP A 70 26.27 -9.29 4.20
CA ASP A 70 26.83 -10.22 3.22
C ASP A 70 25.79 -11.10 2.49
N LYS A 71 24.50 -11.01 2.83
CA LYS A 71 23.41 -11.80 2.23
C LYS A 71 22.20 -10.93 1.87
N GLU A 72 22.43 -9.82 1.18
CA GLU A 72 21.33 -9.24 0.42
C GLU A 72 20.84 -10.28 -0.60
N ASN A 73 19.62 -10.77 -0.38
CA ASN A 73 19.01 -11.72 -1.28
C ASN A 73 18.53 -10.92 -2.51
N ASP A 74 19.31 -10.95 -3.58
CA ASP A 74 19.01 -10.27 -4.87
C ASP A 74 17.59 -10.56 -5.39
N TYR A 75 17.03 -11.74 -5.09
CA TYR A 75 15.64 -12.05 -5.44
C TYR A 75 14.65 -11.23 -4.61
N LEU A 76 14.87 -11.07 -3.31
CA LEU A 76 14.03 -10.21 -2.47
C LEU A 76 14.18 -8.73 -2.87
N ALA A 77 15.38 -8.29 -3.27
CA ALA A 77 15.57 -6.92 -3.75
C ALA A 77 14.81 -6.63 -5.06
N GLN A 78 14.73 -7.61 -5.98
CA GLN A 78 14.04 -7.44 -7.27
C GLN A 78 12.54 -7.74 -7.21
N PHE A 79 12.10 -8.67 -6.37
CA PHE A 79 10.72 -9.17 -6.34
C PHE A 79 9.97 -8.92 -5.03
N GLY A 80 10.67 -8.47 -3.97
CA GLY A 80 10.10 -8.27 -2.64
C GLY A 80 8.96 -7.24 -2.64
N ASP A 81 9.12 -6.14 -3.37
CA ASP A 81 8.06 -5.12 -3.49
C ASP A 81 6.74 -5.70 -4.00
N LYS A 82 6.79 -6.51 -5.06
CA LYS A 82 5.59 -7.17 -5.63
C LYS A 82 5.04 -8.24 -4.69
N LEU A 83 5.92 -8.95 -3.97
CA LEU A 83 5.53 -9.93 -2.96
C LEU A 83 4.74 -9.28 -1.82
N TYR A 84 5.23 -8.15 -1.28
CA TYR A 84 4.55 -7.43 -0.22
C TYR A 84 3.24 -6.82 -0.68
N GLU A 85 3.18 -6.28 -1.91
CA GLU A 85 1.94 -5.76 -2.49
C GLU A 85 0.88 -6.86 -2.62
N GLU A 86 1.22 -8.02 -3.20
CA GLU A 86 0.29 -9.14 -3.32
C GLU A 86 -0.15 -9.69 -1.96
N TYR A 87 0.79 -9.80 -1.01
CA TYR A 87 0.49 -10.33 0.31
C TYR A 87 -0.41 -9.36 1.10
N ALA A 88 -0.14 -8.06 1.02
CA ALA A 88 -0.98 -7.02 1.60
C ALA A 88 -2.38 -6.99 0.97
N GLY A 89 -2.48 -7.12 -0.36
CA GLY A 89 -3.74 -7.24 -1.07
C GLY A 89 -4.57 -8.43 -0.59
N LYS A 90 -3.97 -9.64 -0.57
CA LYS A 90 -4.63 -10.87 -0.09
C LYS A 90 -5.01 -10.81 1.39
N ALA A 91 -4.19 -10.21 2.24
CA ALA A 91 -4.50 -10.04 3.66
C ALA A 91 -5.72 -9.14 3.87
N THR A 92 -5.86 -8.11 3.03
CA THR A 92 -6.97 -7.15 3.08
C THR A 92 -8.25 -7.70 2.47
N GLU A 93 -8.19 -8.38 1.32
CA GLU A 93 -9.35 -8.99 0.67
C GLU A 93 -10.04 -10.04 1.54
N ASN A 94 -9.25 -10.85 2.26
CA ASN A 94 -9.78 -11.84 3.19
C ASN A 94 -10.36 -11.21 4.47
N GLY A 95 -10.32 -9.88 4.61
CA GLY A 95 -10.75 -9.17 5.82
C GLY A 95 -9.93 -9.55 7.05
N SER A 96 -8.69 -10.02 6.87
CA SER A 96 -7.98 -10.78 7.90
C SER A 96 -7.50 -9.92 9.07
N ILE A 97 -7.39 -8.61 8.88
CA ILE A 97 -6.79 -7.68 9.85
C ILE A 97 -7.85 -6.71 10.39
N GLY A 98 -8.92 -6.47 9.62
CA GLY A 98 -10.12 -5.76 10.07
C GLY A 98 -9.95 -4.26 10.24
N ILE A 99 -8.83 -3.68 9.78
CA ILE A 99 -8.57 -2.25 9.91
C ILE A 99 -9.48 -1.45 9.00
N ALA A 100 -9.79 -1.93 7.79
CA ALA A 100 -10.74 -1.25 6.92
C ALA A 100 -12.12 -1.15 7.58
N GLN A 101 -12.59 -2.21 8.24
CA GLN A 101 -13.85 -2.20 8.96
C GLN A 101 -13.82 -1.21 10.14
N MET A 102 -12.76 -1.21 10.94
CA MET A 102 -12.62 -0.26 12.04
C MET A 102 -12.59 1.21 11.56
N LEU A 103 -11.92 1.47 10.44
CA LEU A 103 -11.91 2.79 9.81
C LEU A 103 -13.31 3.19 9.35
N TYR A 104 -13.98 2.30 8.61
CA TYR A 104 -15.33 2.48 8.10
C TYR A 104 -16.35 2.74 9.22
N ASP A 105 -16.32 1.94 10.29
CA ASP A 105 -17.21 2.11 11.44
C ASP A 105 -16.93 3.41 12.19
N SER A 106 -15.67 3.84 12.25
CA SER A 106 -15.29 5.12 12.86
C SER A 106 -15.74 6.31 12.02
N MET A 107 -15.72 6.19 10.70
CA MET A 107 -16.27 7.20 9.79
C MET A 107 -17.78 7.30 9.93
N LYS A 108 -18.51 6.18 9.84
CA LYS A 108 -19.97 6.17 9.91
C LYS A 108 -20.53 6.62 11.27
N ARG A 109 -19.76 6.42 12.36
CA ARG A 109 -20.14 6.87 13.71
C ARG A 109 -19.89 8.35 13.96
N ASN A 110 -19.02 8.99 13.16
CA ASN A 110 -18.67 10.41 13.28
C ASN A 110 -19.26 11.29 12.18
N SER A 111 -20.06 10.69 11.27
CA SER A 111 -20.96 11.38 10.34
C SER A 111 -22.33 11.61 10.98
#